data_AF-A0A4D6MSE5-F1
#
_entry.id   AF-A0A4D6MSE5-F1
#
_cell.length_a   1.000
_cell.length_b   1.000
_cell.length_c   1.000
_cell.angle_alpha   90.00
_cell.angle_beta   90.00
_cell.angle_gamma   90.00
#
_symmetry.space_group_name_H-M   'P 1'
#
loop_
_entity.id
_entity.type
_entity.pdbx_description
1 polymer ?
#
loop_
_entity_poly.entity_id
_entity_poly.type
_entity_poly.pdbx_seq_one_letter_code
_entity_poly.pdbx_strand_id
1 'polypeptide(L)'
;MAKEGPNWEGLLKWSIANSDGTAPNHNLSEEDRKWFMEAMQAQTIDVVKRMKEITLVMQTPEEVLKDQGVTAADLEEMLEELQEHVESIDMANDLHSIGGLVPLLGYLKNSHANIRAKAADVVTTIVQNNPRSQQLVMEANGFEPLIHNFSSDPDVTVRTKALGAISSLIRHNKPGITAFRLANGYAALKDALTSENVRFQRKALNLIHYLLHENNSDCNIVNELGFPRMFMHLASSEDSDVREAALRSLLELAHNTKARSEEDSEKMKQLLQERINNISLMSAEDLGVVREERQLVDSLWSSCFNEPSSLREKGLLVLPGEDNPPPDVASKYFESPLRSSSVNPSSNNDSKKEKRETPLLLGPGPSSADSNNQVSSNREADAR
;
A
#
# COMPACT_ATOMS: atom_id res chain seq x y z
N MET A 1 28.69 32.09 -10.78
CA MET A 1 27.67 32.49 -11.78
C MET A 1 27.69 31.36 -12.81
N ALA A 2 26.69 30.49 -12.91
CA ALA A 2 25.35 30.81 -13.37
C ALA A 2 24.25 30.27 -12.45
N LYS A 3 23.39 31.20 -12.05
CA LYS A 3 22.05 30.94 -11.53
C LYS A 3 21.15 30.73 -12.75
N GLU A 4 21.03 29.52 -13.25
CA GLU A 4 19.88 29.16 -14.07
C GLU A 4 19.41 27.80 -13.57
N GLY A 5 18.41 27.84 -12.67
CA GLY A 5 17.64 26.67 -12.33
C GLY A 5 16.86 26.17 -13.56
N PRO A 6 16.18 25.03 -13.45
CA PRO A 6 15.58 24.36 -14.61
C PRO A 6 14.58 25.29 -15.30
N ASN A 7 14.64 25.38 -16.63
CA ASN A 7 13.69 26.16 -17.43
C ASN A 7 12.36 25.38 -17.60
N TRP A 8 11.72 25.08 -16.47
CA TRP A 8 10.41 24.43 -16.41
C TRP A 8 9.34 25.21 -17.16
N GLU A 9 9.45 26.53 -17.14
CA GLU A 9 8.58 27.41 -17.90
C GLU A 9 8.75 27.20 -19.41
N GLY A 10 9.98 26.99 -19.88
CA GLY A 10 10.28 26.62 -21.26
C GLY A 10 9.73 25.24 -21.65
N LEU A 11 9.91 24.23 -20.79
CA LEU A 11 9.39 22.87 -21.02
C LEU A 11 7.86 22.84 -21.06
N LEU A 12 7.21 23.57 -20.15
CA LEU A 12 5.76 23.71 -20.09
C LEU A 12 5.21 24.48 -21.30
N LYS A 13 5.83 25.61 -21.66
CA LYS A 13 5.46 26.39 -22.86
C LYS A 13 5.60 25.55 -24.13
N TRP A 14 6.67 24.77 -24.24
CA TRP A 14 6.89 23.85 -25.36
C TRP A 14 5.84 22.73 -25.38
N SER A 15 5.52 22.11 -24.24
CA SER A 15 4.47 21.09 -24.14
C SER A 15 3.11 21.62 -24.57
N ILE A 16 2.72 22.81 -24.10
CA ILE A 16 1.44 23.44 -24.44
C ILE A 16 1.39 23.79 -25.93
N ALA A 17 2.49 24.29 -26.50
CA ALA A 17 2.57 24.63 -27.92
C ALA A 17 2.47 23.40 -28.84
N ASN A 18 2.85 22.22 -28.37
CA ASN A 18 2.82 20.98 -29.13
C ASN A 18 1.65 20.05 -28.78
N SER A 19 0.75 20.46 -27.87
CA SER A 19 -0.38 19.64 -27.39
C SER A 19 -1.75 20.34 -27.53
N ASP A 20 -2.02 21.01 -28.65
CA ASP A 20 -3.30 21.73 -28.83
C ASP A 20 -4.50 20.81 -29.14
N GLY A 21 -4.26 19.54 -29.51
CA GLY A 21 -5.29 18.52 -29.74
C GLY A 21 -6.23 18.78 -30.93
N THR A 22 -6.05 19.89 -31.65
CA THR A 22 -6.86 20.33 -32.80
C THR A 22 -6.11 20.29 -34.13
N ALA A 23 -4.79 20.14 -34.11
CA ALA A 23 -3.94 19.92 -35.29
C ALA A 23 -3.57 18.43 -35.51
N PRO A 24 -3.35 17.97 -36.76
CA PRO A 24 -2.84 16.62 -37.03
C PRO A 24 -1.45 16.44 -36.40
N ASN A 25 -1.15 15.23 -35.89
CA ASN A 25 0.14 14.90 -35.26
C ASN A 25 1.32 15.40 -36.10
N HIS A 26 1.98 16.46 -35.65
CA HIS A 26 3.22 16.93 -36.23
C HIS A 26 4.34 16.00 -35.73
N ASN A 27 5.11 15.39 -36.64
CA ASN A 27 6.31 14.67 -36.24
C ASN A 27 7.30 15.68 -35.67
N LEU A 28 7.80 15.44 -34.45
CA LEU A 28 8.85 16.28 -33.87
C LEU A 28 10.06 16.33 -34.82
N SER A 29 10.68 17.50 -34.96
CA SER A 29 11.97 17.62 -35.64
C SER A 29 13.03 16.82 -34.87
N GLU A 30 14.09 16.38 -35.56
CA GLU A 30 15.19 15.66 -34.89
C GLU A 30 15.89 16.56 -33.87
N GLU A 31 15.95 17.86 -34.16
CA GLU A 31 16.50 18.89 -33.30
C GLU A 31 15.69 19.06 -32.01
N ASP A 32 14.36 19.13 -32.09
CA ASP A 32 13.48 19.25 -30.92
C ASP A 32 13.51 17.99 -30.06
N ARG A 33 13.55 16.81 -30.71
CA ARG A 33 13.70 15.53 -30.01
C ARG A 33 15.04 15.47 -29.27
N LYS A 34 16.11 15.92 -29.90
CA LYS A 34 17.46 15.95 -29.30
C LYS A 34 17.51 16.93 -28.14
N TRP A 35 16.98 18.13 -28.30
CA TRP A 35 16.89 19.13 -27.23
C TRP A 35 16.09 18.61 -26.02
N PHE A 36 14.93 17.98 -26.27
CA PHE A 36 14.11 17.40 -25.22
C PHE A 36 14.83 16.27 -24.46
N MET A 37 15.48 15.35 -25.19
CA MET A 37 16.29 14.29 -24.58
C MET A 37 17.48 14.87 -23.79
N GLU A 38 18.16 15.88 -24.31
CA GLU A 38 19.27 16.55 -23.61
C GLU A 38 18.78 17.29 -22.35
N ALA A 39 17.63 17.97 -22.40
CA ALA A 39 17.03 18.62 -21.24
C ALA A 39 16.58 17.62 -20.16
N MET A 40 15.99 16.49 -20.57
CA MET A 40 15.64 15.40 -19.66
C MET A 40 16.87 14.70 -19.07
N GLN A 41 17.90 14.44 -19.87
CA GLN A 41 19.14 13.79 -19.43
C GLN A 41 20.00 14.68 -18.54
N ALA A 42 20.06 15.99 -18.81
CA ALA A 42 20.74 16.96 -17.95
C ALA A 42 20.10 17.05 -16.55
N GLN A 43 18.83 16.66 -16.42
CA GLN A 43 18.06 16.69 -15.19
C GLN A 43 17.97 15.33 -14.49
N THR A 44 18.18 14.23 -15.21
CA THR A 44 18.21 12.90 -14.60
C THR A 44 19.55 12.77 -13.90
N ILE A 45 19.56 12.88 -12.56
CA ILE A 45 20.69 12.38 -11.76
C ILE A 45 20.95 10.97 -12.28
N ASP A 46 22.17 10.67 -12.70
CA ASP A 46 22.53 9.29 -13.04
C ASP A 46 22.47 8.50 -11.73
N VAL A 47 21.27 8.01 -11.41
CA VAL A 47 20.95 7.33 -10.16
C VAL A 47 21.89 6.14 -9.98
N VAL A 48 22.19 5.44 -11.07
CA VAL A 48 23.13 4.31 -11.07
C VAL A 48 24.55 4.78 -10.71
N LYS A 49 25.01 5.90 -11.26
CA LYS A 49 26.29 6.50 -10.85
C LYS A 49 26.28 6.89 -9.37
N ARG A 50 25.21 7.54 -8.88
CA ARG A 50 25.12 7.94 -7.47
C ARG A 50 25.08 6.73 -6.53
N MET A 51 24.32 5.69 -6.87
CA MET A 51 24.29 4.43 -6.13
C MET A 51 25.66 3.73 -6.13
N LYS A 52 26.47 3.84 -7.20
CA LYS A 52 27.85 3.34 -7.22
C LYS A 52 28.77 4.10 -6.26
N GLU A 53 28.61 5.42 -6.18
CA GLU A 53 29.34 6.25 -5.20
C GLU A 53 28.97 5.86 -3.77
N ILE A 54 27.67 5.72 -3.47
CA ILE A 54 27.19 5.23 -2.16
C ILE A 54 27.74 3.83 -1.86
N THR A 55 27.74 2.94 -2.86
CA THR A 55 28.30 1.58 -2.74
C THR A 55 29.79 1.62 -2.38
N LEU A 56 30.57 2.52 -2.98
CA LEU A 56 31.98 2.69 -2.66
C LEU A 56 32.19 3.17 -1.22
N VAL A 57 31.36 4.09 -0.73
CA VAL A 57 31.38 4.53 0.67
C VAL A 57 31.07 3.35 1.59
N MET A 58 30.04 2.55 1.29
CA MET A 58 29.70 1.36 2.09
C MET A 58 30.78 0.27 2.10
N GLN A 59 31.61 0.20 1.06
CA GLN A 59 32.73 -0.75 1.00
C GLN A 59 33.97 -0.23 1.73
N THR A 60 34.02 1.06 2.07
CA THR A 60 35.17 1.67 2.73
C THR A 60 35.20 1.25 4.20
N PRO A 61 36.36 0.84 4.75
CA PRO A 61 36.47 0.48 6.15
C PRO A 61 36.07 1.62 7.09
N GLU A 62 35.36 1.31 8.19
CA GLU A 62 34.87 2.30 9.15
C GLU A 62 35.97 3.21 9.70
N GLU A 63 37.18 2.69 9.90
CA GLU A 63 38.31 3.49 10.40
C GLU A 63 38.73 4.57 9.39
N VAL A 64 38.71 4.25 8.10
CA VAL A 64 39.04 5.21 7.03
C VAL A 64 37.94 6.27 6.92
N LEU A 65 36.67 5.88 7.11
CA LEU A 65 35.55 6.82 7.13
C LEU A 65 35.66 7.80 8.31
N LYS A 66 36.01 7.30 9.50
CA LYS A 66 36.25 8.13 10.69
C LYS A 66 37.42 9.09 10.49
N ASP A 67 38.53 8.64 9.89
CA ASP A 67 39.69 9.48 9.59
C ASP A 67 39.35 10.59 8.57
N GLN A 68 38.40 10.33 7.68
CA GLN A 68 37.86 11.32 6.74
C GLN A 68 36.81 12.25 7.35
N GLY A 69 36.49 12.08 8.64
CA GLY A 69 35.50 12.89 9.34
C GLY A 69 34.05 12.51 9.06
N VAL A 70 33.80 11.35 8.44
CA VAL A 70 32.44 10.85 8.20
C VAL A 70 31.84 10.36 9.52
N THR A 71 30.70 10.94 9.89
CA THR A 71 29.99 10.63 11.12
C THR A 71 28.91 9.57 10.89
N ALA A 72 28.39 9.00 11.98
CA ALA A 72 27.27 8.07 11.89
C ALA A 72 25.98 8.70 11.34
N ALA A 73 25.82 10.02 11.48
CA ALA A 73 24.70 10.76 10.91
C ALA A 73 24.83 10.89 9.39
N ASP A 74 26.05 11.15 8.88
CA ASP A 74 26.31 11.21 7.44
C ASP A 74 26.05 9.86 6.76
N LEU A 75 26.38 8.75 7.45
CA LEU A 75 26.07 7.40 6.96
C LEU A 75 24.57 7.10 6.97
N GLU A 76 23.84 7.59 7.97
CA GLU A 76 22.38 7.46 8.01
C GLU A 76 21.70 8.23 6.87
N GLU A 77 22.12 9.48 6.62
CA GLU A 77 21.64 10.30 5.50
C GLU A 77 21.98 9.66 4.15
N MET A 78 23.19 9.11 4.00
CA MET A 78 23.57 8.36 2.79
C MET A 78 22.70 7.11 2.57
N LEU A 79 22.35 6.39 3.64
CA LEU A 79 21.42 5.26 3.54
C LEU A 79 19.98 5.72 3.26
N GLU A 80 19.59 6.91 3.69
CA GLU A 80 18.32 7.54 3.33
C GLU A 80 18.25 7.85 1.84
N GLU A 81 19.27 8.50 1.29
CA GLU A 81 19.38 8.73 -0.14
C GLU A 81 19.35 7.42 -0.93
N LEU A 82 20.06 6.39 -0.46
CA LEU A 82 20.01 5.06 -1.08
C LEU A 82 18.60 4.48 -1.07
N GLN A 83 17.86 4.64 0.03
CA GLN A 83 16.49 4.16 0.17
C GLN A 83 15.57 4.77 -0.90
N GLU A 84 15.65 6.08 -1.10
CA GLU A 84 14.87 6.81 -2.11
C GLU A 84 15.16 6.30 -3.52
N HIS A 85 16.42 6.04 -3.84
CA HIS A 85 16.81 5.51 -5.14
C HIS A 85 16.28 4.11 -5.40
N VAL A 86 16.29 3.24 -4.39
CA VAL A 86 15.87 1.84 -4.53
C VAL A 86 14.37 1.61 -4.35
N GLU A 87 13.56 2.68 -4.20
CA GLU A 87 12.10 2.57 -4.29
C GLU A 87 11.64 2.06 -5.66
N SER A 88 12.42 2.34 -6.71
CA SER A 88 12.22 1.72 -8.01
C SER A 88 12.71 0.27 -8.01
N ILE A 89 11.86 -0.65 -8.46
CA ILE A 89 12.17 -2.09 -8.57
C ILE A 89 13.43 -2.33 -9.42
N ASP A 90 13.62 -1.54 -10.49
CA ASP A 90 14.80 -1.66 -11.35
C ASP A 90 16.08 -1.27 -10.61
N MET A 91 16.04 -0.17 -9.85
CA MET A 91 17.18 0.28 -9.04
C MET A 91 17.47 -0.68 -7.88
N ALA A 92 16.44 -1.23 -7.24
CA ALA A 92 16.62 -2.27 -6.23
C ALA A 92 17.36 -3.50 -6.78
N ASN A 93 17.05 -3.91 -8.01
CA ASN A 93 17.73 -5.01 -8.69
C ASN A 93 19.16 -4.63 -9.13
N ASP A 94 19.36 -3.39 -9.58
CA ASP A 94 20.67 -2.88 -9.98
C ASP A 94 21.63 -2.71 -8.81
N LEU A 95 21.13 -2.46 -7.59
CA LEU A 95 21.95 -2.38 -6.37
C LEU A 95 22.80 -3.64 -6.17
N HIS A 96 22.24 -4.82 -6.47
CA HIS A 96 23.01 -6.05 -6.44
C HIS A 96 24.06 -6.10 -7.56
N SER A 97 23.67 -5.75 -8.79
CA SER A 97 24.54 -5.74 -9.97
C SER A 97 25.76 -4.82 -9.83
N ILE A 98 25.61 -3.70 -9.12
CA ILE A 98 26.71 -2.76 -8.83
C ILE A 98 27.54 -3.14 -7.59
N GLY A 99 27.21 -4.25 -6.92
CA GLY A 99 27.93 -4.74 -5.74
C GLY A 99 27.58 -4.04 -4.42
N GLY A 100 26.46 -3.33 -4.36
CA GLY A 100 26.00 -2.61 -3.17
C GLY A 100 25.21 -3.44 -2.17
N LEU A 101 24.67 -4.60 -2.58
CA LEU A 101 23.86 -5.45 -1.70
C LEU A 101 24.65 -6.00 -0.50
N VAL A 102 25.81 -6.60 -0.73
CA VAL A 102 26.61 -7.23 0.34
C VAL A 102 27.10 -6.19 1.36
N PRO A 103 27.63 -5.01 0.96
CA PRO A 103 27.93 -3.92 1.88
C PRO A 103 26.72 -3.47 2.70
N LEU A 104 25.55 -3.29 2.07
CA LEU A 104 24.31 -2.92 2.77
C LEU A 104 23.95 -3.95 3.85
N LEU A 105 24.05 -5.25 3.55
CA LEU A 105 23.82 -6.30 4.54
C LEU A 105 24.87 -6.30 5.66
N GLY A 106 26.10 -5.86 5.38
CA GLY A 106 27.15 -5.64 6.39
C GLY A 106 26.77 -4.55 7.40
N TYR A 107 26.10 -3.48 6.93
CA TYR A 107 25.65 -2.37 7.79
C TYR A 107 24.58 -2.79 8.80
N LEU A 108 23.90 -3.94 8.61
CA LEU A 108 23.04 -4.53 9.64
C LEU A 108 23.81 -4.93 10.91
N LYS A 109 25.13 -5.06 10.85
CA LYS A 109 26.00 -5.39 12.00
C LYS A 109 26.79 -4.18 12.52
N ASN A 110 26.44 -2.97 12.07
CA ASN A 110 27.15 -1.75 12.46
C ASN A 110 27.00 -1.47 13.97
N SER A 111 28.00 -0.80 14.55
CA SER A 111 28.01 -0.43 15.97
C SER A 111 26.88 0.52 16.36
N HIS A 112 26.44 1.38 15.44
CA HIS A 112 25.41 2.38 15.68
C HIS A 112 24.00 1.85 15.36
N ALA A 113 23.07 2.01 16.31
CA ALA A 113 21.70 1.50 16.20
C ALA A 113 20.90 2.16 15.06
N ASN A 114 21.05 3.48 14.87
CA ASN A 114 20.41 4.22 13.77
C ASN A 114 20.83 3.66 12.39
N ILE A 115 22.12 3.35 12.21
CA ILE A 115 22.63 2.75 10.97
C ILE A 115 22.05 1.35 10.76
N ARG A 116 22.03 0.49 11.80
CA ARG A 116 21.40 -0.85 11.70
C ARG A 116 19.92 -0.76 11.34
N ALA A 117 19.19 0.17 11.97
CA ALA A 117 17.77 0.39 11.72
C ALA A 117 17.53 0.88 10.29
N LYS A 118 18.32 1.85 9.81
CA LYS A 118 18.19 2.40 8.46
C LYS A 118 18.58 1.38 7.40
N ALA A 119 19.66 0.61 7.60
CA ALA A 119 20.04 -0.49 6.71
C ALA A 119 18.92 -1.54 6.59
N ALA A 120 18.28 -1.91 7.70
CA ALA A 120 17.11 -2.81 7.66
C ALA A 120 15.91 -2.18 6.92
N ASP A 121 15.76 -0.85 6.96
CA ASP A 121 14.74 -0.14 6.19
C ASP A 121 15.01 -0.18 4.68
N VAL A 122 16.25 0.08 4.26
CA VAL A 122 16.65 -0.08 2.84
C VAL A 122 16.42 -1.52 2.39
N VAL A 123 16.80 -2.51 3.21
CA VAL A 123 16.53 -3.93 2.90
C VAL A 123 15.03 -4.21 2.80
N THR A 124 14.20 -3.54 3.61
CA THR A 124 12.74 -3.66 3.50
C THR A 124 12.27 -3.16 2.14
N THR A 125 12.73 -1.99 1.70
CA THR A 125 12.36 -1.38 0.41
C THR A 125 12.77 -2.29 -0.76
N ILE A 126 14.02 -2.78 -0.80
CA ILE A 126 14.49 -3.57 -1.96
C ILE A 126 13.75 -4.90 -2.15
N VAL A 127 13.30 -5.54 -1.06
CA VAL A 127 12.66 -6.87 -1.10
C VAL A 127 11.14 -6.80 -1.14
N GLN A 128 10.54 -5.64 -0.87
CA GLN A 128 9.10 -5.48 -0.80
C GLN A 128 8.46 -5.77 -2.17
N ASN A 129 7.67 -6.84 -2.23
CA ASN A 129 7.01 -7.31 -3.45
C ASN A 129 7.98 -7.52 -4.63
N ASN A 130 9.26 -7.83 -4.36
CA ASN A 130 10.29 -8.05 -5.36
C ASN A 130 10.95 -9.43 -5.20
N PRO A 131 10.43 -10.47 -5.89
CA PRO A 131 10.96 -11.84 -5.77
C PRO A 131 12.44 -11.99 -6.11
N ARG A 132 12.95 -11.18 -7.05
CA ARG A 132 14.37 -11.21 -7.44
C ARG A 132 15.25 -10.72 -6.30
N SER A 133 14.96 -9.55 -5.74
CA SER A 133 15.70 -9.04 -4.57
C SER A 133 15.53 -9.93 -3.34
N GLN A 134 14.35 -10.50 -3.11
CA GLN A 134 14.14 -11.48 -2.03
C GLN A 134 15.10 -12.66 -2.17
N GLN A 135 15.22 -13.24 -3.37
CA GLN A 135 16.15 -14.34 -3.64
C GLN A 135 17.61 -13.91 -3.42
N LEU A 136 18.02 -12.77 -3.98
CA LEU A 136 19.39 -12.26 -3.86
C LEU A 136 19.80 -11.99 -2.41
N VAL A 137 18.89 -11.46 -1.59
CA VAL A 137 19.12 -11.24 -0.15
C VAL A 137 19.28 -12.58 0.59
N MET A 138 18.48 -13.60 0.25
CA MET A 138 18.61 -14.93 0.83
C MET A 138 19.94 -15.59 0.45
N GLU A 139 20.36 -15.50 -0.81
CA GLU A 139 21.63 -16.04 -1.32
C GLU A 139 22.85 -15.34 -0.72
N ALA A 140 22.76 -14.04 -0.46
CA ALA A 140 23.80 -13.26 0.21
C ALA A 140 23.83 -13.44 1.75
N ASN A 141 23.09 -14.41 2.28
CA ASN A 141 22.96 -14.68 3.72
C ASN A 141 22.48 -13.46 4.53
N GLY A 142 21.65 -12.61 3.92
CA GLY A 142 21.08 -11.42 4.57
C GLY A 142 20.01 -11.73 5.61
N PHE A 143 19.45 -12.94 5.60
CA PHE A 143 18.45 -13.37 6.57
C PHE A 143 19.01 -13.47 8.01
N GLU A 144 20.24 -13.96 8.17
CA GLU A 144 20.90 -14.15 9.47
C GLU A 144 21.06 -12.84 10.28
N PRO A 145 21.63 -11.75 9.74
CA PRO A 145 21.72 -10.50 10.49
C PRO A 145 20.34 -9.89 10.79
N LEU A 146 19.36 -10.07 9.90
CA LEU A 146 17.99 -9.60 10.15
C LEU A 146 17.34 -10.33 11.33
N ILE A 147 17.43 -11.67 11.39
CA ILE A 147 16.85 -12.44 12.50
C ILE A 147 17.58 -12.16 13.83
N HIS A 148 18.90 -11.96 13.78
CA HIS A 148 19.68 -11.52 14.94
C HIS A 148 19.20 -10.16 15.46
N ASN A 149 19.09 -9.17 14.58
CA ASN A 149 18.64 -7.83 14.95
C ASN A 149 17.19 -7.81 15.45
N PHE A 150 16.31 -8.63 14.88
CA PHE A 150 14.93 -8.74 15.36
C PHE A 150 14.84 -9.36 16.77
N SER A 151 15.60 -10.43 17.01
CA SER A 151 15.53 -11.20 18.26
C SER A 151 16.28 -10.54 19.42
N SER A 152 17.47 -9.96 19.16
CA SER A 152 18.47 -9.71 20.20
C SER A 152 19.00 -8.28 20.27
N ASP A 153 18.61 -7.39 19.36
CA ASP A 153 19.11 -6.00 19.39
C ASP A 153 18.58 -5.25 20.62
N PRO A 154 19.41 -4.48 21.34
CA PRO A 154 18.96 -3.67 22.48
C PRO A 154 17.99 -2.55 22.06
N ASP A 155 18.06 -2.07 20.82
CA ASP A 155 17.23 -0.97 20.34
C ASP A 155 15.93 -1.50 19.67
N VAL A 156 14.78 -1.12 20.23
CA VAL A 156 13.47 -1.54 19.72
C VAL A 156 13.18 -1.03 18.31
N THR A 157 13.76 0.09 17.90
CA THR A 157 13.65 0.64 16.54
C THR A 157 14.35 -0.29 15.55
N VAL A 158 15.56 -0.76 15.89
CA VAL A 158 16.29 -1.74 15.08
C VAL A 158 15.48 -3.04 14.98
N ARG A 159 14.96 -3.54 16.11
CA ARG A 159 14.11 -4.75 16.12
C ARG A 159 12.87 -4.59 15.23
N THR A 160 12.23 -3.41 15.29
CA THR A 160 11.03 -3.09 14.49
C THR A 160 11.34 -3.02 13.01
N LYS A 161 12.46 -2.39 12.62
CA LYS A 161 12.90 -2.30 11.22
C LYS A 161 13.41 -3.63 10.68
N ALA A 162 14.08 -4.44 11.50
CA ALA A 162 14.45 -5.81 11.14
C ALA A 162 13.22 -6.70 10.90
N LEU A 163 12.21 -6.60 11.77
CA LEU A 163 10.90 -7.25 11.55
C LEU A 163 10.20 -6.68 10.30
N GLY A 164 10.41 -5.41 9.98
CA GLY A 164 10.27 -4.76 8.65
C GLY A 164 10.68 -5.67 7.52
N ALA A 165 11.99 -5.79 7.41
CA ALA A 165 12.66 -6.49 6.34
C ALA A 165 12.24 -7.96 6.29
N ILE A 166 12.20 -8.66 7.42
CA ILE A 166 11.80 -10.07 7.48
C ILE A 166 10.39 -10.26 6.93
N SER A 167 9.43 -9.45 7.37
CA SER A 167 8.05 -9.52 6.88
C SER A 167 7.99 -9.33 5.36
N SER A 168 8.73 -8.38 4.80
CA SER A 168 8.76 -8.17 3.34
C SER A 168 9.52 -9.27 2.60
N LEU A 169 10.56 -9.83 3.21
CA LEU A 169 11.43 -10.87 2.64
C LEU A 169 10.74 -12.23 2.52
N ILE A 170 9.90 -12.59 3.50
CA ILE A 170 9.24 -13.90 3.55
C ILE A 170 7.86 -13.92 2.86
N ARG A 171 7.29 -12.75 2.56
CA ARG A 171 5.99 -12.67 1.87
C ARG A 171 6.08 -13.28 0.48
N HIS A 172 5.17 -14.23 0.23
CA HIS A 172 5.10 -15.04 -0.99
C HIS A 172 6.42 -15.77 -1.32
N ASN A 173 7.27 -15.99 -0.33
CA ASN A 173 8.58 -16.62 -0.45
C ASN A 173 8.68 -17.83 0.50
N LYS A 174 8.30 -19.01 0.01
CA LYS A 174 8.27 -20.26 0.80
C LYS A 174 9.62 -20.64 1.43
N PRO A 175 10.77 -20.53 0.73
CA PRO A 175 12.09 -20.68 1.35
C PRO A 175 12.30 -19.72 2.52
N GLY A 176 11.92 -18.45 2.37
CA GLY A 176 11.99 -17.44 3.44
C GLY A 176 11.16 -17.80 4.67
N ILE A 177 9.91 -18.26 4.47
CA ILE A 177 9.06 -18.73 5.58
C ILE A 177 9.71 -19.93 6.29
N THR A 178 10.28 -20.87 5.55
CA THR A 178 10.95 -22.04 6.12
C THR A 178 12.18 -21.63 6.94
N ALA A 179 13.01 -20.73 6.41
CA ALA A 179 14.15 -20.17 7.14
C ALA A 179 13.73 -19.46 8.43
N PHE A 180 12.62 -18.71 8.38
CA PHE A 180 12.04 -18.05 9.56
C PHE A 180 11.62 -19.03 10.65
N ARG A 181 11.00 -20.16 10.28
CA ARG A 181 10.66 -21.22 11.23
C ARG A 181 11.90 -21.86 11.84
N LEU A 182 12.89 -22.20 11.02
CA LEU A 182 14.14 -22.84 11.46
C LEU A 182 14.96 -21.93 12.40
N ALA A 183 14.88 -20.62 12.22
CA ALA A 183 15.57 -19.64 13.05
C ALA A 183 14.79 -19.26 14.33
N ASN A 184 13.80 -20.07 14.75
CA ASN A 184 12.95 -19.81 15.92
C ASN A 184 12.23 -18.46 15.87
N GLY A 185 11.81 -18.00 14.68
CA GLY A 185 11.17 -16.70 14.50
C GLY A 185 9.90 -16.48 15.34
N TYR A 186 9.16 -17.55 15.66
CA TYR A 186 8.00 -17.47 16.55
C TYR A 186 8.35 -17.10 17.99
N ALA A 187 9.51 -17.52 18.50
CA ALA A 187 9.94 -17.11 19.84
C ALA A 187 10.19 -15.60 19.90
N ALA A 188 10.90 -15.07 18.89
CA ALA A 188 11.13 -13.63 18.78
C ALA A 188 9.82 -12.84 18.54
N LEU A 189 8.85 -13.40 17.82
CA LEU A 189 7.50 -12.81 17.71
C LEU A 189 6.77 -12.77 19.05
N LYS A 190 6.87 -13.84 19.84
CA LYS A 190 6.30 -13.88 21.19
C LYS A 190 6.88 -12.76 22.06
N ASP A 191 8.20 -12.60 22.05
CA ASP A 191 8.87 -11.52 22.78
C ASP A 191 8.41 -10.14 22.29
N ALA A 192 8.24 -9.96 20.98
CA ALA A 192 7.75 -8.71 20.40
C ALA A 192 6.34 -8.34 20.89
N LEU A 193 5.46 -9.32 21.09
CA LEU A 193 4.11 -9.09 21.63
C LEU A 193 4.11 -8.65 23.10
N THR A 194 5.14 -9.01 23.87
CA THR A 194 5.31 -8.57 25.28
C THR A 194 5.93 -7.18 25.42
N SER A 195 6.40 -6.59 24.33
CA SER A 195 6.99 -5.24 24.34
C SER A 195 5.93 -4.17 24.58
N GLU A 196 6.29 -3.08 25.26
CA GLU A 196 5.43 -1.90 25.43
C GLU A 196 5.33 -1.07 24.13
N ASN A 197 6.16 -1.36 23.13
CA ASN A 197 6.14 -0.63 21.86
C ASN A 197 5.00 -1.12 20.96
N VAL A 198 3.92 -0.35 20.91
CA VAL A 198 2.73 -0.58 20.09
C VAL A 198 3.04 -0.83 18.61
N ARG A 199 3.98 -0.07 18.02
CA ARG A 199 4.37 -0.25 16.61
C ARG A 199 5.00 -1.62 16.38
N PHE A 200 5.82 -2.07 17.33
CA PHE A 200 6.47 -3.37 17.27
C PHE A 200 5.46 -4.51 17.45
N GLN A 201 4.56 -4.40 18.44
CA GLN A 201 3.46 -5.35 18.66
C GLN A 201 2.57 -5.48 17.43
N ARG A 202 2.09 -4.37 16.87
CA ARG A 202 1.27 -4.33 15.65
C ARG A 202 1.95 -5.04 14.48
N LYS A 203 3.26 -4.79 14.30
CA LYS A 203 4.03 -5.42 13.23
C LYS A 203 4.21 -6.92 13.43
N ALA A 204 4.38 -7.36 14.67
CA ALA A 204 4.46 -8.77 15.02
C ALA A 204 3.11 -9.47 14.78
N LEU A 205 2.00 -8.89 15.25
CA LEU A 205 0.65 -9.40 15.02
C LEU A 205 0.34 -9.55 13.52
N ASN A 206 0.67 -8.54 12.72
CA ASN A 206 0.46 -8.59 11.26
C ASN A 206 1.31 -9.68 10.58
N LEU A 207 2.53 -9.95 11.06
CA LEU A 207 3.34 -11.04 10.54
C LEU A 207 2.79 -12.41 10.97
N ILE A 208 2.34 -12.55 12.22
CA ILE A 208 1.74 -13.80 12.69
C ILE A 208 0.47 -14.09 11.91
N HIS A 209 -0.42 -13.12 11.75
CA HIS A 209 -1.64 -13.27 10.96
C HIS A 209 -1.33 -13.71 9.52
N TYR A 210 -0.33 -13.10 8.88
CA TYR A 210 0.13 -13.53 7.55
C TYR A 210 0.57 -15.01 7.54
N LEU A 211 1.38 -15.44 8.50
CA LEU A 211 1.87 -16.81 8.59
C LEU A 211 0.73 -17.82 8.83
N LEU A 212 -0.23 -17.47 9.69
CA LEU A 212 -1.41 -18.30 9.96
C LEU A 212 -2.26 -18.50 8.69
N HIS A 213 -2.41 -17.43 7.90
CA HIS A 213 -3.17 -17.48 6.65
C HIS A 213 -2.48 -18.29 5.54
N GLU A 214 -1.14 -18.22 5.46
CA GLU A 214 -0.38 -18.94 4.45
C GLU A 214 -0.26 -20.44 4.73
N ASN A 215 -0.24 -20.84 6.01
CA ASN A 215 -0.10 -22.24 6.37
C ASN A 215 -0.78 -22.63 7.68
N ASN A 216 -1.80 -23.49 7.55
CA ASN A 216 -2.55 -24.05 8.68
C ASN A 216 -1.67 -24.77 9.72
N SER A 217 -0.49 -25.31 9.34
CA SER A 217 0.42 -25.92 10.31
C SER A 217 0.92 -24.93 11.36
N ASP A 218 0.99 -23.65 11.01
CA ASP A 218 1.45 -22.59 11.90
C ASP A 218 0.44 -22.30 13.01
N CYS A 219 -0.85 -22.62 12.80
CA CYS A 219 -1.87 -22.56 13.84
C CYS A 219 -1.51 -23.46 15.03
N ASN A 220 -1.01 -24.67 14.76
CA ASN A 220 -0.60 -25.61 15.81
C ASN A 220 0.60 -25.07 16.60
N ILE A 221 1.62 -24.54 15.89
CA ILE A 221 2.81 -23.96 16.52
C ILE A 221 2.42 -22.77 17.41
N VAL A 222 1.57 -21.87 16.90
CA VAL A 222 1.10 -20.68 17.61
C VAL A 222 0.25 -21.07 18.84
N ASN A 223 -0.57 -22.10 18.73
CA ASN A 223 -1.33 -22.65 19.87
C ASN A 223 -0.40 -23.23 20.94
N GLU A 224 0.57 -24.07 20.56
CA GLU A 224 1.53 -24.71 21.48
C GLU A 224 2.42 -23.69 22.20
N LEU A 225 2.81 -22.61 21.52
CA LEU A 225 3.63 -21.54 22.10
C LEU A 225 2.84 -20.58 23.00
N GLY A 226 1.51 -20.74 23.11
CA GLY A 226 0.66 -19.99 24.02
C GLY A 226 0.25 -18.59 23.53
N PHE A 227 0.34 -18.33 22.22
CA PHE A 227 -0.11 -17.07 21.62
C PHE A 227 -1.60 -16.74 21.83
N PRO A 228 -2.56 -17.68 21.86
CA PRO A 228 -3.97 -17.35 22.04
C PRO A 228 -4.23 -16.48 23.27
N ARG A 229 -3.55 -16.77 24.39
CA ARG A 229 -3.66 -15.98 25.63
C ARG A 229 -3.10 -14.57 25.49
N MET A 230 -2.02 -14.43 24.72
CA MET A 230 -1.42 -13.13 24.44
C MET A 230 -2.30 -12.30 23.51
N PHE A 231 -2.91 -12.92 22.50
CA PHE A 231 -3.85 -12.22 21.63
C PHE A 231 -5.10 -11.79 22.39
N MET A 232 -5.62 -12.61 23.31
CA MET A 232 -6.71 -12.17 24.20
C MET A 232 -6.29 -10.95 25.01
N HIS A 233 -5.11 -10.94 25.61
CA HIS A 233 -4.63 -9.76 26.34
C HIS A 233 -4.51 -8.51 25.44
N LEU A 234 -3.94 -8.65 24.25
CA LEU A 234 -3.75 -7.55 23.29
C LEU A 234 -5.07 -7.07 22.64
N ALA A 235 -6.10 -7.93 22.58
CA ALA A 235 -7.43 -7.53 22.14
C ALA A 235 -8.11 -6.54 23.10
N SER A 236 -7.59 -6.40 24.33
CA SER A 236 -7.97 -5.36 25.30
C SER A 236 -7.01 -4.17 25.34
N SER A 237 -6.06 -4.06 24.40
CA SER A 237 -5.14 -2.91 24.31
C SER A 237 -5.88 -1.58 24.14
N GLU A 238 -5.31 -0.45 24.58
CA GLU A 238 -5.86 0.88 24.30
C GLU A 238 -5.66 1.31 22.83
N ASP A 239 -4.65 0.74 22.16
CA ASP A 239 -4.37 1.01 20.76
C ASP A 239 -5.29 0.21 19.82
N SER A 240 -6.01 0.92 18.94
CA SER A 240 -6.99 0.30 18.04
C SER A 240 -6.35 -0.68 17.07
N ASP A 241 -5.19 -0.34 16.51
CA ASP A 241 -4.55 -1.19 15.50
C ASP A 241 -4.03 -2.50 16.12
N VAL A 242 -3.48 -2.44 17.33
CA VAL A 242 -3.06 -3.63 18.08
C VAL A 242 -4.27 -4.50 18.44
N ARG A 243 -5.36 -3.90 18.94
CA ARG A 243 -6.60 -4.63 19.24
C ARG A 243 -7.11 -5.36 18.01
N GLU A 244 -7.27 -4.64 16.90
CA GLU A 244 -7.81 -5.23 15.68
C GLU A 244 -6.90 -6.32 15.12
N ALA A 245 -5.58 -6.12 15.10
CA ALA A 245 -4.63 -7.14 14.64
C ALA A 245 -4.65 -8.39 15.53
N ALA A 246 -4.85 -8.23 16.85
CA ALA A 246 -5.02 -9.34 17.78
C ALA A 246 -6.35 -10.09 17.54
N LEU A 247 -7.46 -9.37 17.32
CA LEU A 247 -8.76 -9.96 16.99
C LEU A 247 -8.73 -10.71 15.64
N ARG A 248 -8.07 -10.16 14.61
CA ARG A 248 -7.83 -10.86 13.33
C ARG A 248 -7.09 -12.18 13.54
N SER A 249 -6.06 -12.17 14.37
CA SER A 249 -5.26 -13.37 14.68
C SER A 249 -6.08 -14.41 15.46
N LEU A 250 -6.92 -13.98 16.40
CA LEU A 250 -7.83 -14.86 17.15
C LEU A 250 -8.89 -15.51 16.25
N LEU A 251 -9.45 -14.74 15.30
CA LEU A 251 -10.44 -15.25 14.35
C LEU A 251 -9.84 -16.34 13.45
N GLU A 252 -8.63 -16.12 12.95
CA GLU A 252 -7.93 -17.12 12.13
C GLU A 252 -7.68 -18.42 12.93
N LEU A 253 -7.29 -18.31 14.20
CA LEU A 253 -7.12 -19.47 15.05
C LEU A 253 -8.44 -20.19 15.37
N ALA A 254 -9.54 -19.44 15.55
CA ALA A 254 -10.86 -19.99 15.83
C ALA A 254 -11.40 -20.81 14.64
N HIS A 255 -11.15 -20.38 13.40
CA HIS A 255 -11.50 -21.14 12.21
C HIS A 255 -10.74 -22.47 12.10
N ASN A 256 -9.48 -22.49 12.52
CA ASN A 256 -8.60 -23.65 12.40
C ASN A 256 -8.64 -24.59 13.62
N THR A 257 -9.05 -24.11 14.80
CA THR A 257 -8.97 -24.85 16.06
C THR A 257 -10.35 -25.02 16.71
N LYS A 258 -10.87 -26.25 16.69
CA LYS A 258 -12.17 -26.57 17.32
C LYS A 258 -12.09 -26.83 18.84
N ALA A 259 -10.90 -27.15 19.35
CA ALA A 259 -10.69 -27.48 20.74
C ALA A 259 -10.01 -26.33 21.48
N ARG A 260 -10.76 -25.68 22.39
CA ARG A 260 -10.22 -24.72 23.37
C ARG A 260 -10.55 -25.25 24.76
N SER A 261 -9.73 -24.91 25.74
CA SER A 261 -10.07 -25.21 27.13
C SER A 261 -11.34 -24.46 27.53
N GLU A 262 -12.14 -25.03 28.43
CA GLU A 262 -13.34 -24.37 28.95
C GLU A 262 -13.00 -23.01 29.59
N GLU A 263 -11.88 -22.94 30.30
CA GLU A 263 -11.37 -21.70 30.91
C GLU A 263 -11.04 -20.62 29.87
N ASP A 264 -10.33 -20.98 28.79
CA ASP A 264 -9.99 -20.01 27.74
C ASP A 264 -11.25 -19.58 26.96
N SER A 265 -12.26 -20.46 26.81
CA SER A 265 -13.53 -20.11 26.18
C SER A 265 -14.35 -19.11 27.01
N GLU A 266 -14.36 -19.26 28.33
CA GLU A 266 -15.06 -18.34 29.23
C GLU A 266 -14.37 -16.96 29.24
N LYS A 267 -13.04 -16.93 29.30
CA LYS A 267 -12.26 -15.67 29.18
C LYS A 267 -12.50 -14.98 27.84
N MET A 268 -12.53 -15.73 26.74
CA MET A 268 -12.86 -15.20 25.42
C MET A 268 -14.26 -14.57 25.41
N LYS A 269 -15.24 -15.25 26.01
CA LYS A 269 -16.63 -14.74 26.09
C LYS A 269 -16.69 -13.43 26.86
N GLN A 270 -16.04 -13.36 28.02
CA GLN A 270 -15.99 -12.16 28.86
C GLN A 270 -15.33 -10.99 28.12
N LEU A 271 -14.20 -11.24 27.46
CA LEU A 271 -13.49 -10.24 26.66
C LEU A 271 -14.36 -9.69 25.53
N LEU A 272 -15.01 -10.56 24.76
CA LEU A 272 -15.87 -10.11 23.66
C LEU A 272 -17.09 -9.37 24.19
N GLN A 273 -17.67 -9.80 25.31
CA GLN A 273 -18.79 -9.09 25.92
C GLN A 273 -18.39 -7.68 26.37
N GLU A 274 -17.21 -7.53 26.98
CA GLU A 274 -16.66 -6.23 27.37
C GLU A 274 -16.44 -5.33 26.15
N ARG A 275 -15.83 -5.85 25.07
CA ARG A 275 -15.66 -5.10 23.81
C ARG A 275 -16.99 -4.69 23.20
N ILE A 276 -17.97 -5.59 23.14
CA ILE A 276 -19.30 -5.28 22.62
C ILE A 276 -19.98 -4.18 23.45
N ASN A 277 -19.84 -4.21 24.77
CA ASN A 277 -20.37 -3.17 25.65
C ASN A 277 -19.68 -1.82 25.40
N ASN A 278 -18.34 -1.81 25.28
CA ASN A 278 -17.58 -0.61 24.97
C ASN A 278 -18.01 -0.01 23.63
N ILE A 279 -18.08 -0.84 22.58
CA ILE A 279 -18.57 -0.43 21.24
C ILE A 279 -20.00 0.13 21.31
N SER A 280 -20.87 -0.49 22.11
CA SER A 280 -22.27 -0.04 22.25
C SER A 280 -22.41 1.34 22.89
N LEU A 281 -21.38 1.83 23.60
CA LEU A 281 -21.35 3.14 24.25
C LEU A 281 -20.69 4.22 23.38
N MET A 282 -20.13 3.85 22.22
CA MET A 282 -19.44 4.78 21.33
C MET A 282 -20.43 5.68 20.56
N SER A 283 -19.96 6.86 20.16
CA SER A 283 -20.74 7.77 19.32
C SER A 283 -20.85 7.25 17.87
N ALA A 284 -21.77 7.80 17.07
CA ALA A 284 -21.93 7.40 15.67
C ALA A 284 -20.67 7.66 14.82
N GLU A 285 -19.94 8.73 15.12
CA GLU A 285 -18.67 9.07 14.45
C GLU A 285 -17.59 8.04 14.79
N ASP A 286 -17.46 7.70 16.07
CA ASP A 286 -16.49 6.71 16.55
C ASP A 286 -16.78 5.30 16.02
N LEU A 287 -18.07 4.94 15.87
CA LEU A 287 -18.48 3.67 15.28
C LEU A 287 -17.96 3.52 13.85
N GLY A 288 -17.90 4.61 13.07
CA GLY A 288 -17.30 4.61 11.73
C GLY A 288 -15.83 4.21 11.75
N VAL A 289 -15.08 4.67 12.75
CA VAL A 289 -13.65 4.36 12.93
C VAL A 289 -13.45 2.89 13.29
N VAL A 290 -14.23 2.34 14.21
CA VAL A 290 -14.10 0.94 14.68
C VAL A 290 -14.87 -0.07 13.82
N ARG A 291 -15.09 0.23 12.54
CA ARG A 291 -15.83 -0.66 11.61
C ARG A 291 -15.25 -2.07 11.57
N GLU A 292 -13.93 -2.17 11.44
CA GLU A 292 -13.24 -3.45 11.32
C GLU A 292 -13.27 -4.22 12.64
N GLU A 293 -13.04 -3.55 13.77
CA GLU A 293 -13.21 -4.15 15.10
C GLU A 293 -14.61 -4.75 15.28
N ARG A 294 -15.67 -4.03 14.88
CA ARG A 294 -17.06 -4.51 14.96
C ARG A 294 -17.29 -5.80 14.17
N GLN A 295 -16.78 -5.86 12.94
CA GLN A 295 -16.88 -7.05 12.09
C GLN A 295 -16.10 -8.24 12.66
N LEU A 296 -14.91 -7.98 13.20
CA LEU A 296 -14.05 -9.01 13.80
C LEU A 296 -14.66 -9.58 15.07
N VAL A 297 -15.18 -8.74 15.96
CA VAL A 297 -15.83 -9.16 17.21
C VAL A 297 -17.05 -10.04 16.92
N ASP A 298 -17.90 -9.64 15.96
CA ASP A 298 -19.06 -10.43 15.58
C ASP A 298 -18.69 -11.77 14.92
N SER A 299 -17.74 -11.75 13.99
CA SER A 299 -17.26 -12.96 13.30
C SER A 299 -16.63 -13.93 14.29
N LEU A 300 -15.83 -13.41 15.24
CA LEU A 300 -15.20 -14.20 16.27
C LEU A 300 -16.23 -14.77 17.24
N TRP A 301 -17.21 -13.98 17.69
CA TRP A 301 -18.31 -14.47 18.53
C TRP A 301 -19.08 -15.62 17.84
N SER A 302 -19.47 -15.40 16.58
CA SER A 302 -20.20 -16.39 15.79
C SER A 302 -19.39 -17.67 15.59
N SER A 303 -18.10 -17.55 15.27
CA SER A 303 -17.19 -18.68 15.12
C SER A 303 -16.96 -19.43 16.43
N CYS A 304 -16.96 -18.73 17.57
CA CYS A 304 -16.69 -19.32 18.87
C CYS A 304 -17.89 -20.01 19.51
N PHE A 305 -19.08 -19.42 19.39
CA PHE A 305 -20.27 -19.81 20.18
C PHE A 305 -21.45 -20.28 19.32
N ASN A 306 -21.35 -20.20 17.98
CA ASN A 306 -22.43 -20.54 17.05
C ASN A 306 -23.74 -19.75 17.28
N GLU A 307 -23.63 -18.56 17.85
CA GLU A 307 -24.74 -17.65 18.15
C GLU A 307 -24.45 -16.26 17.55
N PRO A 308 -25.47 -15.47 17.18
CA PRO A 308 -25.25 -14.09 16.76
C PRO A 308 -24.75 -13.24 17.92
N SER A 309 -23.86 -12.29 17.66
CA SER A 309 -23.43 -11.33 18.68
C SER A 309 -24.54 -10.31 18.97
N SER A 310 -24.55 -9.75 20.18
CA SER A 310 -25.50 -8.68 20.53
C SER A 310 -25.31 -7.39 19.70
N LEU A 311 -24.21 -7.24 18.95
CA LEU A 311 -24.04 -6.16 17.97
C LEU A 311 -25.04 -6.28 16.82
N ARG A 312 -25.39 -7.52 16.41
CA ARG A 312 -26.42 -7.78 15.38
C ARG A 312 -27.79 -7.33 15.87
N GLU A 313 -28.13 -7.70 17.10
CA GLU A 313 -29.42 -7.37 17.72
C GLU A 313 -29.60 -5.86 17.89
N LYS A 314 -28.52 -5.14 18.21
CA LYS A 314 -28.52 -3.67 18.36
C LYS A 314 -28.44 -2.90 17.04
N GLY A 315 -28.33 -3.57 15.89
CA GLY A 315 -28.17 -2.92 14.59
C GLY A 315 -26.85 -2.15 14.44
N LEU A 316 -25.82 -2.55 15.20
CA LEU A 316 -24.51 -1.88 15.22
C LEU A 316 -23.49 -2.53 14.28
N LEU A 317 -23.88 -3.52 13.49
CA LEU A 317 -23.01 -4.13 12.48
C LEU A 317 -23.16 -3.45 11.13
N VAL A 318 -22.02 -3.19 10.49
CA VAL A 318 -22.00 -2.70 9.11
C VAL A 318 -22.36 -3.86 8.19
N LEU A 319 -23.44 -3.68 7.43
CA LEU A 319 -23.89 -4.67 6.46
C LEU A 319 -23.02 -4.59 5.19
N PRO A 320 -22.76 -5.72 4.50
CA PRO A 320 -22.06 -5.69 3.23
C PRO A 320 -22.82 -4.81 2.21
N GLY A 321 -22.23 -3.66 1.82
CA GLY A 321 -22.78 -2.78 0.79
C GLY A 321 -23.38 -1.44 1.25
N GLU A 322 -23.34 -1.10 2.54
CA GLU A 322 -23.75 0.23 3.04
C GLU A 322 -22.90 1.39 2.48
N ASP A 323 -21.69 1.08 1.99
CA ASP A 323 -20.76 2.02 1.34
C ASP A 323 -20.75 1.94 -0.20
N ASN A 324 -21.64 1.14 -0.81
CA ASN A 324 -21.76 1.22 -2.25
C ASN A 324 -22.29 2.62 -2.60
N PRO A 325 -21.63 3.39 -3.49
CA PRO A 325 -22.23 4.62 -3.99
C PRO A 325 -23.63 4.28 -4.49
N PRO A 326 -24.64 5.12 -4.21
CA PRO A 326 -25.99 4.88 -4.69
C PRO A 326 -25.90 4.56 -6.18
N PRO A 327 -26.61 3.51 -6.65
CA PRO A 327 -26.46 3.03 -8.02
C PRO A 327 -26.57 4.24 -8.94
N ASP A 328 -25.57 4.45 -9.79
CA ASP A 328 -25.54 5.60 -10.69
C ASP A 328 -26.66 5.43 -11.72
N VAL A 329 -27.83 5.95 -11.36
CA VAL A 329 -29.01 6.02 -12.23
C VAL A 329 -28.85 7.14 -13.24
N ALA A 330 -28.02 8.16 -12.98
CA ALA A 330 -27.88 9.33 -13.83
C ALA A 330 -27.06 9.05 -15.09
N SER A 331 -25.98 8.27 -15.01
CA SER A 331 -25.20 7.88 -16.20
C SER A 331 -25.96 7.00 -17.19
N LYS A 332 -27.02 6.30 -16.74
CA LYS A 332 -27.91 5.55 -17.64
C LYS A 332 -28.80 6.45 -18.51
N TYR A 333 -29.03 7.70 -18.10
CA TYR A 333 -29.86 8.67 -18.85
C TYR A 333 -29.04 9.80 -19.49
N PHE A 334 -27.79 9.98 -19.09
CA PHE A 334 -26.87 10.96 -19.65
C PHE A 334 -25.58 10.28 -20.14
N GLU A 335 -25.65 9.68 -21.32
CA GLU A 335 -24.45 9.43 -22.11
C GLU A 335 -23.96 10.76 -22.70
N SER A 336 -22.80 11.24 -22.25
CA SER A 336 -22.11 12.36 -22.90
C SER A 336 -21.56 11.88 -24.26
N PRO A 337 -21.77 12.61 -25.38
CA PRO A 337 -21.32 12.19 -26.72
C PRO A 337 -19.80 11.98 -26.87
N LEU A 338 -19.01 12.34 -25.86
CA LEU A 338 -17.54 12.29 -25.87
C LEU A 338 -16.96 11.01 -25.25
N ARG A 339 -17.77 10.12 -24.65
CA ARG A 339 -17.29 8.85 -24.07
C ARG A 339 -17.48 7.61 -24.95
N SER A 340 -18.11 7.74 -26.12
CA SER A 340 -18.32 6.61 -27.04
C SER A 340 -17.09 6.20 -27.86
N SER A 341 -15.95 6.87 -27.70
CA SER A 341 -14.74 6.63 -28.51
C SER A 341 -13.57 6.03 -27.73
N SER A 342 -13.84 5.25 -26.69
CA SER A 342 -12.80 4.45 -26.01
C SER A 342 -13.33 3.06 -25.67
N VAL A 343 -13.63 2.27 -26.70
CA VAL A 343 -13.90 0.84 -26.56
C VAL A 343 -12.59 0.08 -26.67
N ASN A 344 -12.16 -0.53 -25.56
CA ASN A 344 -11.21 -1.65 -25.56
C ASN A 344 -11.84 -2.85 -26.28
N PRO A 345 -11.14 -3.53 -27.19
CA PRO A 345 -11.68 -4.70 -27.89
C PRO A 345 -11.37 -5.97 -27.11
N SER A 346 -12.34 -6.51 -26.35
CA SER A 346 -12.34 -7.93 -25.96
C SER A 346 -13.61 -8.35 -25.21
N SER A 347 -14.66 -8.68 -25.96
CA SER A 347 -15.55 -9.80 -25.63
C SER A 347 -16.49 -10.05 -26.81
N ASN A 348 -16.22 -11.11 -27.56
CA ASN A 348 -17.09 -11.58 -28.62
C ASN A 348 -18.16 -12.51 -28.06
N ASN A 349 -19.35 -12.35 -28.63
CA ASN A 349 -20.47 -13.31 -28.80
C ASN A 349 -21.68 -13.34 -27.86
N ASP A 350 -22.81 -13.19 -28.56
CA ASP A 350 -24.15 -13.77 -28.40
C ASP A 350 -25.17 -13.10 -27.46
N SER A 351 -26.03 -12.23 -28.00
CA SER A 351 -27.22 -12.64 -28.78
C SER A 351 -28.40 -11.63 -28.75
N LYS A 352 -29.09 -11.58 -29.91
CA LYS A 352 -30.51 -11.17 -30.17
C LYS A 352 -30.93 -9.69 -30.13
N LYS A 353 -31.22 -9.22 -31.35
CA LYS A 353 -32.04 -8.06 -31.74
C LYS A 353 -33.38 -7.99 -30.99
N GLU A 354 -33.66 -6.84 -30.39
CA GLU A 354 -35.03 -6.33 -30.22
C GLU A 354 -35.19 -4.98 -30.93
N LYS A 355 -36.30 -4.88 -31.65
CA LYS A 355 -36.63 -3.78 -32.57
C LYS A 355 -36.96 -2.52 -31.79
N ARG A 356 -36.38 -1.39 -32.23
CA ARG A 356 -36.84 -0.05 -31.89
C ARG A 356 -38.25 0.17 -32.42
N GLU A 357 -39.17 0.61 -31.56
CA GLU A 357 -40.39 1.31 -31.96
C GLU A 357 -40.29 2.77 -31.51
N THR A 358 -40.24 3.66 -32.49
CA THR A 358 -40.48 5.11 -32.32
C THR A 358 -41.98 5.37 -32.33
N PRO A 359 -42.58 6.08 -31.36
CA PRO A 359 -43.95 6.55 -31.52
C PRO A 359 -43.98 7.84 -32.35
N LEU A 360 -44.75 7.81 -33.44
CA LEU A 360 -45.04 8.92 -34.35
C LEU A 360 -46.23 9.77 -33.86
N LEU A 361 -45.99 11.09 -33.80
CA LEU A 361 -46.80 12.29 -34.17
C LEU A 361 -48.34 12.22 -34.36
N LEU A 362 -49.05 13.28 -33.92
CA LEU A 362 -50.13 14.05 -34.62
C LEU A 362 -50.78 15.06 -33.63
N GLY A 363 -51.12 16.32 -33.90
CA GLY A 363 -51.21 17.25 -35.06
C GLY A 363 -51.78 18.61 -34.53
N PRO A 364 -52.44 19.50 -35.31
CA PRO A 364 -52.48 19.72 -36.76
C PRO A 364 -52.19 21.20 -37.18
N GLY A 365 -51.90 21.44 -38.48
CA GLY A 365 -51.90 22.78 -39.09
C GLY A 365 -53.29 23.19 -39.61
N PRO A 366 -53.45 24.43 -40.12
CA PRO A 366 -53.87 24.54 -41.53
C PRO A 366 -53.25 25.73 -42.33
N SER A 367 -52.90 25.38 -43.58
CA SER A 367 -53.08 26.06 -44.89
C SER A 367 -53.08 27.59 -45.12
N SER A 368 -52.41 27.90 -46.22
CA SER A 368 -52.28 29.12 -47.05
C SER A 368 -53.55 29.86 -47.51
N ALA A 369 -53.46 31.19 -47.70
CA ALA A 369 -53.76 31.89 -48.96
C ALA A 369 -53.46 33.41 -48.88
N ASP A 370 -52.64 33.87 -49.83
CA ASP A 370 -52.60 35.15 -50.55
C ASP A 370 -53.24 36.43 -49.97
N SER A 371 -52.50 37.54 -49.99
CA SER A 371 -52.59 38.50 -51.12
C SER A 371 -51.79 39.80 -50.92
N ASN A 372 -50.93 40.04 -51.92
CA ASN A 372 -50.70 41.29 -52.66
C ASN A 372 -50.13 42.58 -52.02
N ASN A 373 -48.98 42.96 -52.63
CA ASN A 373 -48.66 44.29 -53.18
C ASN A 373 -48.43 45.46 -52.19
N GLN A 374 -47.49 46.38 -52.36
CA GLN A 374 -46.39 46.61 -53.32
C GLN A 374 -45.66 47.87 -52.80
N VAL A 375 -44.46 48.14 -53.36
CA VAL A 375 -43.91 49.51 -53.56
C VAL A 375 -43.21 50.19 -52.35
N SER A 376 -41.90 49.93 -52.30
CA SER A 376 -40.77 50.91 -52.37
C SER A 376 -40.78 52.18 -51.51
N SER A 377 -39.64 52.43 -50.87
CA SER A 377 -38.69 53.53 -51.23
C SER A 377 -38.00 54.10 -49.99
N ASN A 378 -36.68 53.93 -49.96
CA ASN A 378 -35.64 54.90 -49.60
C ASN A 378 -35.64 55.64 -48.25
N ARG A 379 -34.38 55.71 -47.76
CA ARG A 379 -33.70 56.85 -47.11
C ARG A 379 -34.06 57.10 -45.65
N GLU A 380 -33.12 56.92 -44.72
CA GLU A 380 -31.90 57.69 -44.42
C GLU A 380 -32.15 58.56 -43.18
N ALA A 381 -31.13 58.56 -42.32
CA ALA A 381 -30.77 59.60 -41.35
C ALA A 381 -31.65 59.81 -40.10
N ASP A 382 -31.05 59.41 -38.98
CA ASP A 382 -30.70 60.26 -37.85
C ASP A 382 -31.72 61.26 -37.30
N ALA A 383 -32.01 61.08 -36.02
CA ALA A 383 -32.13 62.19 -35.10
C ALA A 383 -31.60 61.79 -33.70
N ARG A 384 -30.34 62.20 -33.47
CA ARG A 384 -29.73 62.67 -32.21
C ARG A 384 -29.64 61.76 -30.99
#